data_AF-A0A9D1C3J4-F1
#
_entry.id   AF-A0A9D1C3J4-F1
#
_cell.length_a   1.000
_cell.length_b   1.000
_cell.length_c   1.000
_cell.angle_alpha   90.00
_cell.angle_beta   90.00
_cell.angle_gamma   90.00
#
_symmetry.space_group_name_H-M   'P 1'
#
loop_
_entity.id
_entity.type
_entity.pdbx_description
1 polymer ?
#
loop_
_entity_poly.entity_id
_entity_poly.type
_entity_poly.pdbx_seq_one_letter_code
_entity_poly.pdbx_strand_id
1 'polypeptide(L)'
;MEKYKNIVKIEEVRRLAENKEYKKAALIIDDMNIKKIKAIIDLTTIADVLIQNHRYEEATEVLNKVYNRTQSRRVVNQLLEVSIRSKDLPLVKKYYKEYIELAPRDPWRFIFKYLMLRLEDRPIEEQITQLEELKNQEYMEEWAYELAGLYHKAGMEKECIEECNNIILWFATGEYVKRAELLKNHHEGKVDLLAILKEKQLEEQKQKEAEEANEEKEDIEEDKEKKEFQAEEVQEEEKDILEEYFQGTDIDYKGIFAEFLNSIETKQQIVNILEEIDSNKATYLNLIVSSDKSLTDTVSFTKALLKVLYRLKMIKCEKVGMIDAKDFNTIDYKRKKKVIKNCSLIIENASLMEEQAVDDVEELILDKNQTILVVLLDEEEKINELFEKQPQLFLYFHNRVML
;
A
#
# COMPACT_ATOMS: atom_id res chain seq x y z
N MET A 1 -14.14 -39.40 -5.41
CA MET A 1 -15.09 -38.31 -5.16
C MET A 1 -14.58 -37.31 -4.12
N GLU A 2 -14.19 -37.72 -2.91
CA GLU A 2 -13.74 -36.80 -1.84
C GLU A 2 -12.49 -35.97 -2.18
N LYS A 3 -11.51 -36.55 -2.90
CA LYS A 3 -10.32 -35.82 -3.41
C LYS A 3 -10.69 -34.68 -4.38
N TYR A 4 -11.66 -34.90 -5.26
CA TYR A 4 -12.14 -33.88 -6.22
C TYR A 4 -12.96 -32.81 -5.49
N LYS A 5 -13.75 -33.20 -4.49
CA LYS A 5 -14.50 -32.26 -3.62
C LYS A 5 -13.55 -31.29 -2.91
N ASN A 6 -12.41 -31.76 -2.42
CA ASN A 6 -11.42 -30.89 -1.78
C ASN A 6 -10.66 -29.97 -2.76
N ILE A 7 -10.50 -30.37 -4.03
CA ILE A 7 -9.86 -29.53 -5.06
C ILE A 7 -10.76 -28.35 -5.44
N VAL A 8 -12.05 -28.61 -5.66
CA VAL A 8 -13.01 -27.54 -5.99
C VAL A 8 -13.15 -26.56 -4.82
N LYS A 9 -13.26 -27.08 -3.60
CA LYS A 9 -13.37 -26.23 -2.40
C LYS A 9 -12.13 -25.39 -2.13
N ILE A 10 -10.92 -25.90 -2.39
CA ILE A 10 -9.70 -25.09 -2.17
C ILE A 10 -9.59 -23.97 -3.20
N GLU A 11 -10.04 -24.21 -4.43
CA GLU A 11 -10.10 -23.19 -5.48
C GLU A 11 -11.11 -22.10 -5.11
N GLU A 12 -12.25 -22.48 -4.54
CA GLU A 12 -13.23 -21.55 -3.98
C GLU A 12 -12.67 -20.75 -2.79
N VAL A 13 -11.95 -21.39 -1.87
CA VAL A 13 -11.26 -20.72 -0.75
C VAL A 13 -10.23 -19.71 -1.27
N ARG A 14 -9.48 -20.03 -2.34
CA ARG A 14 -8.54 -19.07 -2.95
C ARG A 14 -9.27 -17.87 -3.52
N ARG A 15 -10.33 -18.07 -4.30
CA ARG A 15 -11.14 -16.98 -4.86
C ARG A 15 -11.72 -16.08 -3.78
N LEU A 16 -12.25 -16.67 -2.70
CA LEU A 16 -12.78 -15.91 -1.57
C LEU A 16 -11.69 -15.16 -0.81
N ALA A 17 -10.50 -15.76 -0.65
CA ALA A 17 -9.35 -15.09 -0.03
C ALA A 17 -8.85 -13.91 -0.88
N GLU A 18 -8.85 -14.02 -2.21
CA GLU A 18 -8.51 -12.94 -3.16
C GLU A 18 -9.52 -11.78 -3.05
N ASN A 19 -10.81 -12.09 -2.89
CA ASN A 19 -11.87 -11.10 -2.69
C ASN A 19 -11.94 -10.54 -1.26
N LYS A 20 -11.02 -10.91 -0.36
CA LYS A 20 -11.02 -10.56 1.08
C LYS A 20 -12.25 -11.03 1.86
N GLU A 21 -13.00 -11.99 1.32
CA GLU A 21 -14.18 -12.59 1.96
C GLU A 21 -13.79 -13.69 2.95
N TYR A 22 -12.94 -13.36 3.93
CA TYR A 22 -12.32 -14.33 4.84
C TYR A 22 -13.33 -15.11 5.69
N LYS A 23 -14.44 -14.48 6.10
CA LYS A 23 -15.50 -15.14 6.89
C LYS A 23 -16.14 -16.30 6.11
N LYS A 24 -16.50 -16.08 4.84
CA LYS A 24 -17.07 -17.12 3.97
C LYS A 24 -16.05 -18.23 3.67
N ALA A 25 -14.79 -17.85 3.44
CA ALA A 25 -13.71 -18.81 3.23
C ALA A 25 -13.50 -19.74 4.44
N ALA A 26 -13.64 -19.23 5.67
CA ALA A 26 -13.54 -20.04 6.89
C ALA A 26 -14.63 -21.10 6.99
N LEU A 27 -15.87 -20.79 6.62
CA LEU A 27 -16.98 -21.76 6.62
C LEU A 27 -16.71 -22.94 5.68
N ILE A 28 -16.09 -22.66 4.52
CA ILE A 28 -15.69 -23.72 3.58
C ILE A 28 -14.56 -24.57 4.17
N ILE A 29 -13.60 -23.93 4.84
CA ILE A 29 -12.48 -24.61 5.52
C ILE A 29 -12.99 -25.57 6.61
N ASP A 30 -14.07 -25.22 7.32
CA ASP A 30 -14.67 -26.08 8.35
C ASP A 30 -15.25 -27.38 7.79
N ASP A 31 -15.85 -27.33 6.59
CA ASP A 31 -16.34 -28.51 5.87
C ASP A 31 -15.22 -29.21 5.05
N MET A 32 -13.95 -28.83 5.26
CA MET A 32 -12.80 -29.43 4.59
C MET A 32 -11.90 -30.22 5.54
N ASN A 33 -11.42 -31.36 5.05
CA ASN A 33 -10.39 -32.12 5.77
C ASN A 33 -8.98 -31.60 5.42
N ILE A 34 -8.52 -30.61 6.19
CA ILE A 34 -7.21 -29.95 6.02
C ILE A 34 -6.04 -30.97 6.09
N LYS A 35 -6.18 -32.08 6.83
CA LYS A 35 -5.12 -33.11 6.96
C LYS A 35 -4.82 -33.82 5.63
N LYS A 36 -5.78 -33.85 4.69
CA LYS A 36 -5.60 -34.48 3.36
C LYS A 36 -4.89 -33.58 2.35
N ILE A 37 -4.70 -32.29 2.66
CA ILE A 37 -4.10 -31.30 1.75
C ILE A 37 -2.58 -31.41 1.79
N LYS A 38 -1.97 -31.52 0.61
CA LYS A 38 -0.52 -31.71 0.46
C LYS A 38 0.20 -30.52 -0.16
N ALA A 39 -0.47 -29.69 -0.95
CA ALA A 39 0.18 -28.55 -1.58
C ALA A 39 0.54 -27.49 -0.52
N ILE A 40 1.74 -26.95 -0.61
CA ILE A 40 2.23 -25.92 0.34
C ILE A 40 1.45 -24.62 0.16
N ILE A 41 1.20 -24.22 -1.08
CA ILE A 41 0.47 -22.99 -1.43
C ILE A 41 -0.94 -23.01 -0.82
N ASP A 42 -1.64 -24.14 -0.93
CA ASP A 42 -2.98 -24.30 -0.35
C ASP A 42 -2.97 -24.21 1.17
N LEU A 43 -1.98 -24.82 1.82
CA LEU A 43 -1.82 -24.75 3.26
C LEU A 43 -1.49 -23.33 3.73
N THR A 44 -0.71 -22.56 2.96
CA THR A 44 -0.44 -21.16 3.28
C THR A 44 -1.69 -20.30 3.11
N THR A 45 -2.47 -20.48 2.04
CA THR A 45 -3.73 -19.75 1.85
C THR A 45 -4.74 -20.06 2.96
N ILE A 46 -4.88 -21.34 3.34
CA ILE A 46 -5.73 -21.75 4.45
C ILE A 46 -5.26 -21.10 5.76
N ALA A 47 -3.95 -21.11 6.02
CA ALA A 47 -3.40 -20.45 7.20
C ALA A 47 -3.72 -18.95 7.19
N ASP A 48 -3.52 -18.25 6.08
CA ASP A 48 -3.81 -16.82 5.96
C ASP A 48 -5.30 -16.54 6.24
N VAL A 49 -6.22 -17.33 5.69
CA VAL A 49 -7.66 -17.21 5.98
C VAL A 49 -7.97 -17.43 7.46
N LEU A 50 -7.36 -18.44 8.10
CA LEU A 50 -7.55 -18.70 9.53
C LEU A 50 -7.01 -17.55 10.40
N ILE A 51 -5.88 -16.95 10.03
CA ILE A 51 -5.29 -15.80 10.72
C ILE A 51 -6.21 -14.59 10.69
N GLN A 52 -6.81 -14.29 9.52
CA GLN A 52 -7.74 -13.16 9.38
C GLN A 52 -9.04 -13.36 10.17
N ASN A 53 -9.44 -14.62 10.43
CA ASN A 53 -10.61 -14.94 11.25
C ASN A 53 -10.27 -15.17 12.73
N HIS A 54 -9.07 -14.78 13.20
CA HIS A 54 -8.62 -14.94 14.59
C HIS A 54 -8.54 -16.40 15.09
N ARG A 55 -8.52 -17.39 14.18
CA ARG A 55 -8.41 -18.82 14.49
C ARG A 55 -6.95 -19.26 14.57
N TYR A 56 -6.23 -18.71 15.56
CA TYR A 56 -4.76 -18.79 15.64
C TYR A 56 -4.21 -20.19 15.94
N GLU A 57 -4.88 -20.98 16.77
CA GLU A 57 -4.44 -22.34 17.09
C GLU A 57 -4.42 -23.23 15.83
N GLU A 58 -5.51 -23.21 15.06
CA GLU A 58 -5.63 -23.97 13.82
C GLU A 58 -4.67 -23.47 12.75
N ALA A 59 -4.51 -22.15 12.61
CA ALA A 59 -3.50 -21.57 11.73
C ALA A 59 -2.09 -22.07 12.09
N THR A 60 -1.76 -22.12 13.38
CA THR A 60 -0.47 -22.61 13.89
C THR A 60 -0.26 -24.09 13.56
N GLU A 61 -1.28 -24.95 13.67
CA GLU A 61 -1.19 -26.35 13.25
C GLU A 61 -0.91 -26.50 11.75
N VAL A 62 -1.62 -25.72 10.92
CA VAL A 62 -1.46 -25.73 9.46
C VAL A 62 -0.07 -25.25 9.07
N LEU A 63 0.39 -24.14 9.65
CA LEU A 63 1.72 -23.60 9.41
C LEU A 63 2.83 -24.54 9.89
N ASN A 64 2.66 -25.25 11.01
CA ASN A 64 3.62 -26.26 11.44
C ASN A 64 3.75 -27.43 10.45
N LYS A 65 2.67 -27.82 9.76
CA LYS A 65 2.76 -28.81 8.68
C LYS A 65 3.59 -28.30 7.49
N VAL A 66 3.47 -27.01 7.17
CA VAL A 66 4.27 -26.36 6.13
C VAL A 66 5.73 -26.23 6.57
N TYR A 67 5.95 -25.90 7.85
CA TYR A 67 7.26 -25.74 8.44
C TYR A 67 8.06 -27.05 8.42
N ASN A 68 7.45 -28.16 8.83
CA ASN A 68 8.07 -29.50 8.81
C ASN A 68 8.53 -29.94 7.41
N ARG A 69 8.01 -29.33 6.34
CA ARG A 69 8.38 -29.65 4.95
C ARG A 69 9.39 -28.67 4.35
N THR A 70 9.28 -27.39 4.70
CA THR A 70 10.04 -26.32 4.03
C THR A 70 11.16 -25.75 4.87
N GLN A 71 11.00 -25.73 6.21
CA GLN A 71 11.88 -25.06 7.17
C GLN A 71 12.29 -23.65 6.71
N SER A 72 11.38 -22.96 6.03
CA SER A 72 11.69 -21.69 5.37
C SER A 72 11.50 -20.52 6.33
N ARG A 73 12.36 -19.50 6.20
CA ARG A 73 12.25 -18.23 6.94
C ARG A 73 10.83 -17.66 6.89
N ARG A 74 10.19 -17.67 5.71
CA ARG A 74 8.84 -17.11 5.52
C ARG A 74 7.80 -17.77 6.43
N VAL A 75 7.86 -19.09 6.57
CA VAL A 75 6.91 -19.84 7.40
C VAL A 75 7.19 -19.60 8.88
N VAL A 76 8.45 -19.46 9.28
CA VAL A 76 8.82 -19.09 10.66
C VAL A 76 8.31 -17.68 10.99
N ASN A 77 8.39 -16.73 10.04
CA ASN A 77 7.82 -15.38 10.22
C ASN A 77 6.31 -15.44 10.45
N GLN A 78 5.58 -16.19 9.62
CA GLN A 78 4.14 -16.37 9.78
C GLN A 78 3.82 -17.03 11.13
N LEU A 79 4.56 -18.07 11.53
CA LEU A 79 4.39 -18.72 12.85
C LEU A 79 4.65 -17.74 14.00
N LEU A 80 5.67 -16.89 13.89
CA LEU A 80 5.97 -15.84 14.86
C LEU A 80 4.83 -14.83 14.95
N GLU A 81 4.35 -14.34 13.82
CA GLU A 81 3.26 -13.37 13.77
C GLU A 81 1.98 -13.92 14.41
N VAL A 82 1.62 -15.17 14.09
CA VAL A 82 0.47 -15.86 14.69
C VAL A 82 0.67 -16.10 16.20
N SER A 83 1.87 -16.48 16.62
CA SER A 83 2.19 -16.68 18.04
C SER A 83 2.11 -15.37 18.83
N ILE A 84 2.54 -14.25 18.22
CA ILE A 84 2.42 -12.92 18.83
C ILE A 84 0.96 -12.49 18.93
N ARG A 85 0.18 -12.66 17.86
CA ARG A 85 -1.27 -12.33 17.84
C ARG A 85 -2.08 -13.16 18.84
N SER A 86 -1.73 -14.44 19.00
CA SER A 86 -2.33 -15.33 20.02
C SER A 86 -1.80 -15.12 21.43
N LYS A 87 -0.77 -14.28 21.62
CA LYS A 87 -0.11 -13.99 22.91
C LYS A 87 0.50 -15.24 23.58
N ASP A 88 0.86 -16.26 22.80
CA ASP A 88 1.54 -17.47 23.30
C ASP A 88 3.05 -17.24 23.44
N LEU A 89 3.46 -16.72 24.60
CA LEU A 89 4.86 -16.43 24.92
C LEU A 89 5.83 -17.62 24.71
N PRO A 90 5.52 -18.86 25.16
CA PRO A 90 6.34 -20.04 24.86
C PRO A 90 6.59 -20.26 23.37
N LEU A 91 5.56 -20.18 22.53
CA LEU A 91 5.71 -20.35 21.08
C LEU A 91 6.50 -19.20 20.46
N VAL A 92 6.24 -17.96 20.87
CA VAL A 92 7.01 -16.79 20.41
C VAL A 92 8.50 -16.99 20.66
N LYS A 93 8.90 -17.39 21.88
CA LYS A 93 10.32 -17.63 22.22
C LYS A 93 10.96 -18.71 21.37
N LYS A 94 10.22 -19.81 21.15
CA LYS A 94 10.70 -20.92 20.33
C LYS A 94 10.97 -20.47 18.90
N TYR A 95 9.95 -19.92 18.23
CA TYR A 95 10.08 -19.51 16.82
C TYR A 95 11.00 -18.31 16.64
N TYR A 96 11.12 -17.43 17.64
CA TYR A 96 12.06 -16.30 17.60
C TYR A 96 13.51 -16.78 17.57
N LYS A 97 13.85 -17.79 18.38
CA LYS A 97 15.18 -18.39 18.36
C LYS A 97 15.49 -19.01 16.99
N GLU A 98 14.55 -19.78 16.46
CA GLU A 98 14.67 -20.39 15.12
C GLU A 98 14.82 -19.32 14.02
N TYR A 99 14.11 -18.18 14.15
CA TYR A 99 14.20 -17.09 13.20
C TYR A 99 15.57 -16.41 13.19
N ILE A 100 16.18 -16.16 14.36
CA ILE A 100 17.54 -15.58 14.44
C ILE A 100 18.57 -16.50 13.80
N GLU A 101 18.43 -17.82 14.00
CA GLU A 101 19.32 -18.82 13.39
C GLU A 101 19.21 -18.81 11.86
N LEU A 102 18.00 -18.64 11.32
CA LEU A 102 17.75 -18.60 9.87
C LEU A 102 18.11 -17.26 9.22
N ALA A 103 17.87 -16.14 9.92
CA ALA A 103 17.92 -14.79 9.36
C ALA A 103 18.64 -13.79 10.28
N PRO A 104 19.93 -14.01 10.58
CA PRO A 104 20.64 -13.21 11.59
C PRO A 104 20.83 -11.75 11.21
N ARG A 105 20.68 -11.35 9.94
CA ARG A 105 20.86 -9.97 9.47
C ARG A 105 19.56 -9.24 9.15
N ASP A 106 18.42 -9.89 9.36
CA ASP A 106 17.12 -9.34 9.00
C ASP A 106 16.67 -8.29 10.03
N PRO A 107 16.33 -7.04 9.62
CA PRO A 107 15.87 -5.99 10.53
C PRO A 107 14.64 -6.39 11.34
N TRP A 108 13.77 -7.24 10.79
CA TRP A 108 12.58 -7.77 11.47
C TRP A 108 12.87 -8.50 12.79
N ARG A 109 14.11 -8.93 13.03
CA ARG A 109 14.51 -9.52 14.32
C ARG A 109 14.31 -8.56 15.50
N PHE A 110 14.45 -7.26 15.29
CA PHE A 110 14.28 -6.25 16.33
C PHE A 110 12.80 -6.01 16.59
N ILE A 111 11.98 -6.01 15.54
CA ILE A 111 10.52 -5.94 15.63
C ILE A 111 9.98 -7.11 16.46
N PHE A 112 10.33 -8.35 16.09
CA PHE A 112 9.87 -9.53 16.82
C PHE A 112 10.36 -9.55 18.26
N LYS A 113 11.57 -9.04 18.52
CA LYS A 113 12.07 -8.90 19.89
C LYS A 113 11.30 -7.86 20.69
N TYR A 114 11.04 -6.70 20.12
CA TYR A 114 10.21 -5.66 20.73
C TYR A 114 8.81 -6.21 21.08
N LEU A 115 8.15 -6.88 20.13
CA LEU A 115 6.83 -7.48 20.34
C LEU A 115 6.85 -8.54 21.44
N MET A 116 7.90 -9.38 21.49
CA MET A 116 8.09 -10.34 22.57
C MET A 116 8.29 -9.65 23.94
N LEU A 117 9.14 -8.62 24.02
CA LEU A 117 9.36 -7.87 25.26
C LEU A 117 8.09 -7.17 25.74
N ARG A 118 7.29 -6.66 24.82
CA ARG A 118 5.98 -6.06 25.10
C ARG A 118 4.98 -7.09 25.65
N LEU A 119 4.99 -8.32 25.15
CA LEU A 119 4.16 -9.41 25.69
C LEU A 119 4.64 -9.88 27.08
N GLU A 120 5.93 -9.75 27.37
CA GLU A 120 6.52 -10.05 28.68
C GLU A 120 6.37 -8.92 29.70
N ASP A 121 5.74 -7.80 29.33
CA ASP A 121 5.63 -6.58 30.14
C ASP A 121 7.00 -6.10 30.68
N ARG A 122 8.04 -6.23 29.84
CA ARG A 122 9.39 -5.78 30.20
C ARG A 122 9.49 -4.26 30.26
N PRO A 123 10.45 -3.70 31.02
CA PRO A 123 10.61 -2.26 31.16
C PRO A 123 10.66 -1.53 29.81
N ILE A 124 10.10 -0.33 29.77
CA ILE A 124 9.97 0.47 28.54
C ILE A 124 11.35 0.79 27.97
N GLU A 125 12.36 0.93 28.81
CA GLU A 125 13.74 1.19 28.43
C GLU A 125 14.31 0.04 27.58
N GLU A 126 14.05 -1.22 27.96
CA GLU A 126 14.47 -2.37 27.17
C GLU A 126 13.75 -2.42 25.81
N GLN A 127 12.49 -1.99 25.76
CA GLN A 127 11.71 -1.92 24.53
C GLN A 127 12.22 -0.82 23.58
N ILE A 128 12.54 0.36 24.12
CA ILE A 128 13.11 1.49 23.38
C ILE A 128 14.43 1.09 22.72
N THR A 129 15.34 0.47 23.47
CA THR A 129 16.66 0.07 22.93
C THR A 129 16.52 -0.81 21.68
N GLN A 130 15.54 -1.72 21.65
CA GLN A 130 15.33 -2.58 20.48
C GLN A 130 14.82 -1.82 19.26
N LEU A 131 13.92 -0.85 19.44
CA LEU A 131 13.42 -0.02 18.34
C LEU A 131 14.44 1.05 17.88
N GLU A 132 15.32 1.52 18.77
CA GLU A 132 16.48 2.36 18.39
C GLU A 132 17.47 1.58 17.53
N GLU A 133 17.76 0.32 17.88
CA GLU A 133 18.59 -0.58 17.06
C GLU A 133 17.96 -0.81 15.68
N LEU A 134 16.63 -0.94 15.62
CA LEU A 134 15.89 -1.03 14.37
C LEU A 134 16.05 0.25 13.54
N LYS A 135 15.76 1.42 14.11
CA LYS A 135 15.89 2.74 13.46
C LYS A 135 17.26 2.95 12.83
N ASN A 136 18.33 2.52 13.51
CA ASN A 136 19.71 2.66 13.02
C ASN A 136 20.02 1.75 11.82
N GLN A 137 19.25 0.68 11.62
CA GLN A 137 19.42 -0.29 10.53
C GLN A 137 18.47 0.02 9.37
N GLU A 138 17.19 0.24 9.69
CA GLU A 138 16.11 0.49 8.74
C GLU A 138 15.05 1.39 9.37
N TYR A 139 14.73 2.49 8.72
CA TYR A 139 13.77 3.46 9.21
C TYR A 139 12.38 3.20 8.60
N MET A 140 11.48 2.60 9.39
CA MET A 140 10.13 2.21 8.98
C MET A 140 9.06 3.05 9.69
N GLU A 141 8.05 3.50 8.94
CA GLU A 141 7.04 4.47 9.38
C GLU A 141 6.30 4.03 10.67
N GLU A 142 5.70 2.84 10.67
CA GLU A 142 4.94 2.29 11.80
C GLU A 142 5.81 2.17 13.07
N TRP A 143 7.02 1.62 12.94
CA TRP A 143 7.90 1.36 14.07
C TRP A 143 8.59 2.62 14.60
N ALA A 144 8.84 3.61 13.75
CA ALA A 144 9.28 4.94 14.17
C ALA A 144 8.20 5.63 15.02
N TYR A 145 6.93 5.52 14.63
CA TYR A 145 5.82 6.04 15.43
C TYR A 145 5.64 5.28 16.75
N GLU A 146 5.75 3.95 16.74
CA GLU A 146 5.74 3.16 17.98
C GLU A 146 6.88 3.59 18.92
N LEU A 147 8.09 3.83 18.40
CA LEU A 147 9.22 4.35 19.18
C LEU A 147 8.91 5.73 19.78
N ALA A 148 8.34 6.66 19.01
CA ALA A 148 7.89 7.95 19.51
C ALA A 148 6.86 7.80 20.65
N GLY A 149 5.93 6.85 20.51
CA GLY A 149 4.98 6.50 21.55
C GLY A 149 5.61 5.92 22.82
N LEU A 150 6.70 5.16 22.69
CA LEU A 150 7.48 4.69 23.85
C LEU A 150 8.21 5.85 24.55
N TYR A 151 8.80 6.78 23.81
CA TYR A 151 9.42 7.98 24.40
C TYR A 151 8.42 8.81 25.19
N HIS A 152 7.21 9.00 24.65
CA HIS A 152 6.11 9.66 25.37
C HIS A 152 5.80 8.97 26.70
N LYS A 153 5.64 7.64 26.68
CA LYS A 153 5.35 6.85 27.90
C LYS A 153 6.50 6.87 28.92
N ALA A 154 7.74 6.98 28.47
CA ALA A 154 8.92 7.09 29.31
C ALA A 154 9.15 8.51 29.87
N GLY A 155 8.36 9.51 29.46
CA GLY A 155 8.56 10.91 29.83
C GLY A 155 9.72 11.60 29.11
N MET A 156 10.23 11.00 28.02
CA MET A 156 11.30 11.51 27.17
C MET A 156 10.72 12.44 26.09
N GLU A 157 10.21 13.60 26.51
CA GLU A 157 9.44 14.49 25.63
C GLU A 157 10.26 15.05 24.46
N LYS A 158 11.54 15.36 24.69
CA LYS A 158 12.41 15.94 23.64
C LYS A 158 12.64 14.95 22.51
N GLU A 159 13.01 13.73 22.88
CA GLU A 159 13.24 12.61 21.98
C GLU A 159 11.95 12.22 21.23
N CYS A 160 10.80 12.28 21.91
CA CYS A 160 9.49 12.08 21.29
C CYS A 160 9.20 13.12 20.20
N ILE A 161 9.38 14.42 20.49
CA ILE A 161 9.14 15.51 19.53
C ILE A 161 10.11 15.41 18.35
N GLU A 162 11.38 15.15 18.62
CA GLU A 162 12.39 14.94 17.57
C GLU A 162 12.01 13.77 16.66
N GLU A 163 11.55 12.65 17.23
CA GLU A 163 11.13 11.50 16.44
C GLU A 163 9.87 11.80 15.63
N CYS A 164 8.89 12.51 16.19
CA CYS A 164 7.71 12.95 15.44
C CYS A 164 8.11 13.87 14.27
N ASN A 165 9.05 14.80 14.47
CA ASN A 165 9.57 15.64 13.40
C ASN A 165 10.28 14.83 12.31
N ASN A 166 11.06 13.82 12.70
CA ASN A 166 11.70 12.90 11.76
C ASN A 166 10.65 12.14 10.94
N ILE A 167 9.61 11.60 11.58
CA ILE A 167 8.52 10.89 10.88
C ILE A 167 7.86 11.82 9.84
N ILE A 168 7.50 13.05 10.24
CA ILE A 168 6.89 14.04 9.34
C ILE A 168 7.84 14.36 8.18
N LEU A 169 9.13 14.58 8.46
CA LEU A 169 10.12 14.94 7.45
C LEU A 169 10.37 13.82 6.43
N TRP A 170 10.49 12.58 6.90
CA TRP A 170 10.89 11.45 6.05
C TRP A 170 9.73 10.82 5.29
N PHE A 171 8.51 10.80 5.85
CA PHE A 171 7.34 10.14 5.25
C PHE A 171 6.32 11.11 4.65
N ALA A 172 6.28 12.37 5.10
CA ALA A 172 5.41 13.47 4.65
C ALA A 172 3.90 13.26 4.80
N THR A 173 3.34 12.14 4.32
CA THR A 173 1.91 11.81 4.39
C THR A 173 1.73 10.33 4.73
N GLY A 174 0.90 10.03 5.71
CA GLY A 174 0.63 8.67 6.15
C GLY A 174 -0.26 8.67 7.39
N GLU A 175 -0.86 7.54 7.73
CA GLU A 175 -1.66 7.44 8.95
C GLU A 175 -0.80 7.71 10.19
N TYR A 176 0.42 7.18 10.21
CA TYR A 176 1.36 7.38 11.30
C TYR A 176 1.96 8.79 11.31
N VAL A 177 2.13 9.44 10.14
CA VAL A 177 2.51 10.86 10.07
C VAL A 177 1.46 11.74 10.74
N LYS A 178 0.17 11.55 10.43
CA LYS A 178 -0.93 12.28 11.08
C LYS A 178 -0.94 12.04 12.60
N ARG A 179 -0.72 10.79 13.02
CA ARG A 179 -0.63 10.45 14.44
C ARG A 179 0.60 11.11 15.11
N ALA A 180 1.74 11.19 14.43
CA ALA A 180 2.94 11.87 14.92
C ALA A 180 2.75 13.39 15.05
N GLU A 181 2.05 14.03 14.10
CA GLU A 181 1.67 15.45 14.20
C GLU A 181 0.79 15.71 15.43
N LEU A 182 -0.19 14.86 15.68
CA LEU A 182 -1.05 14.95 16.87
C LEU A 182 -0.24 14.80 18.16
N LEU A 183 0.65 13.81 18.23
CA LEU A 183 1.49 13.57 19.40
C LEU A 183 2.45 14.74 19.65
N LYS A 184 3.04 15.31 18.61
CA LYS A 184 3.86 16.52 18.69
C LYS A 184 3.05 17.72 19.19
N ASN A 185 1.88 17.98 18.60
CA ASN A 185 1.03 19.11 18.97
C ASN A 185 0.53 19.02 20.43
N HIS A 186 0.39 17.80 20.96
CA HIS A 186 0.09 17.55 22.36
C HIS A 186 1.22 18.04 23.27
N HIS A 187 2.47 17.66 23.00
CA HIS A 187 3.63 18.12 23.79
C HIS A 187 3.93 19.61 23.61
N GLU A 188 3.61 20.20 22.46
CA GLU A 188 3.72 21.65 22.22
C GLU A 188 2.59 22.46 22.89
N GLY A 189 1.65 21.81 23.59
CA GLY A 189 0.54 22.46 24.31
C GLY A 189 -0.52 23.08 23.39
N LYS A 190 -0.54 22.70 22.11
CA LYS A 190 -1.48 23.23 21.09
C LYS A 190 -2.76 22.40 20.97
N VAL A 191 -2.76 21.16 21.46
CA VAL A 191 -3.87 20.22 21.31
C VAL A 191 -4.06 19.40 22.60
N ASP A 192 -5.30 19.38 23.12
CA ASP A 192 -5.69 18.49 24.22
C ASP A 192 -6.12 17.13 23.64
N LEU A 193 -5.26 16.12 23.82
CA LEU A 193 -5.45 14.77 23.27
C LEU A 193 -6.74 14.10 23.77
N LEU A 194 -7.26 14.53 24.93
CA LEU A 194 -8.54 14.08 25.50
C LEU A 194 -9.76 14.53 24.70
N ALA A 195 -9.69 15.66 23.98
CA ALA A 195 -10.78 16.15 23.15
C ALA A 195 -10.90 15.32 21.86
N ILE A 196 -9.76 15.03 21.22
CA ILE A 196 -9.70 14.24 19.97
C ILE A 196 -10.02 12.76 20.22
N LEU A 197 -9.57 12.19 21.35
CA LEU A 197 -9.93 10.81 21.71
C LEU A 197 -11.43 10.68 22.01
N LYS A 198 -12.07 11.72 22.58
CA LYS A 198 -13.53 11.73 22.76
C LYS A 198 -14.27 11.85 21.44
N GLU A 199 -13.80 12.66 20.50
CA GLU A 199 -14.39 12.77 19.16
C GLU A 199 -14.26 11.46 18.37
N LYS A 200 -13.07 10.82 18.40
CA LYS A 200 -12.86 9.51 17.78
C LYS A 200 -13.68 8.40 18.44
N GLN A 201 -13.80 8.37 19.77
CA GLN A 201 -14.65 7.40 20.45
C GLN A 201 -16.13 7.60 20.11
N LEU A 202 -16.56 8.85 19.89
CA LEU A 202 -17.92 9.17 19.45
C LEU A 202 -18.16 8.77 17.98
N GLU A 203 -17.15 8.93 17.12
CA GLU A 203 -17.19 8.49 15.71
C GLU A 203 -17.15 6.96 15.58
N GLU A 204 -16.31 6.28 16.36
CA GLU A 204 -16.24 4.81 16.41
C GLU A 204 -17.52 4.21 17.02
N GLN A 205 -18.15 4.86 18.01
CA GLN A 205 -19.45 4.45 18.52
C GLN A 205 -20.56 4.64 17.47
N LYS A 206 -20.56 5.76 16.73
CA LYS A 206 -21.52 5.99 15.64
C LYS A 206 -21.31 5.02 14.46
N GLN A 207 -20.08 4.63 14.17
CA GLN A 207 -19.77 3.62 13.15
C GLN A 207 -20.20 2.23 13.59
N LYS A 208 -19.98 1.86 14.86
CA LYS A 208 -20.46 0.59 15.42
C LYS A 208 -21.99 0.52 15.51
N GLU A 209 -22.66 1.61 15.90
CA GLU A 209 -24.12 1.70 15.88
C GLU A 209 -24.71 1.65 14.45
N ALA A 210 -23.97 2.13 13.45
CA ALA A 210 -24.35 2.02 12.03
C ALA A 210 -24.09 0.62 11.44
N GLU A 211 -23.06 -0.08 11.91
CA GLU A 211 -22.77 -1.48 11.56
C GLU A 211 -23.76 -2.44 12.23
N GLU A 212 -24.08 -2.25 13.51
CA GLU A 212 -25.10 -3.03 14.25
C GLU A 212 -26.52 -2.81 13.68
N ALA A 213 -26.84 -1.59 13.23
CA ALA A 213 -28.11 -1.30 12.55
C ALA A 213 -28.21 -1.85 11.11
N ASN A 214 -27.08 -2.23 10.52
CA ASN A 214 -27.03 -2.93 9.23
C ASN A 214 -27.07 -4.46 9.42
N GLU A 215 -26.49 -4.99 10.50
CA GLU A 215 -26.60 -6.42 10.87
C GLU A 215 -28.04 -6.81 11.28
N GLU A 216 -28.83 -5.91 11.89
CA GLU A 216 -30.25 -6.18 12.22
C GLU A 216 -31.22 -6.17 11.02
N LYS A 217 -30.77 -5.82 9.80
CA LYS A 217 -31.60 -5.87 8.57
C LYS A 217 -31.31 -7.08 7.66
N GLU A 218 -30.28 -7.87 7.97
CA GLU A 218 -29.97 -9.10 7.23
C GLU A 218 -30.61 -10.37 7.83
N ASP A 219 -31.33 -10.26 8.96
CA ASP A 219 -31.92 -11.41 9.70
C ASP A 219 -33.40 -11.71 9.39
N ILE A 220 -33.98 -11.15 8.32
CA ILE A 220 -35.33 -11.53 7.85
C ILE A 220 -35.34 -11.66 6.33
N GLU A 221 -34.86 -12.80 5.81
CA GLU A 221 -35.45 -13.58 4.71
C GLU A 221 -34.44 -14.61 4.14
N GLU A 222 -33.97 -15.53 4.98
CA GLU A 222 -33.60 -16.87 4.51
C GLU A 222 -34.68 -17.86 4.95
N ASP A 223 -35.71 -18.04 4.12
CA ASP A 223 -36.28 -19.37 3.82
C ASP A 223 -37.45 -19.27 2.84
N LYS A 224 -37.14 -19.45 1.55
CA LYS A 224 -38.00 -20.25 0.65
C LYS A 224 -37.19 -20.76 -0.53
N GLU A 225 -36.91 -22.05 -0.43
CA GLU A 225 -36.10 -22.87 -1.32
C GLU A 225 -36.46 -22.77 -2.81
N LYS A 226 -35.39 -22.74 -3.61
CA LYS A 226 -35.14 -23.58 -4.80
C LYS A 226 -36.36 -24.09 -5.56
N LYS A 227 -36.53 -23.64 -6.81
CA LYS A 227 -36.68 -24.53 -7.97
C LYS A 227 -36.59 -23.77 -9.31
N GLU A 228 -35.80 -24.39 -10.18
CA GLU A 228 -35.84 -24.41 -11.63
C GLU A 228 -35.20 -23.27 -12.44
N PHE A 229 -34.39 -23.76 -13.38
CA PHE A 229 -33.42 -23.13 -14.26
C PHE A 229 -34.08 -22.56 -15.53
N GLN A 230 -33.39 -21.58 -16.11
CA GLN A 230 -33.37 -21.16 -17.53
C GLN A 230 -34.57 -20.38 -18.08
N ALA A 231 -34.34 -19.11 -18.39
CA ALA A 231 -33.97 -18.70 -19.75
C ALA A 231 -33.25 -17.35 -19.70
N GLU A 232 -32.20 -17.25 -20.51
CA GLU A 232 -31.26 -16.15 -20.62
C GLU A 232 -31.93 -14.83 -21.02
N GLU A 233 -31.52 -13.73 -20.39
CA GLU A 233 -31.15 -12.55 -21.17
C GLU A 233 -29.66 -12.31 -20.95
N VAL A 234 -28.93 -12.56 -22.04
CA VAL A 234 -27.56 -12.15 -22.28
C VAL A 234 -27.49 -10.63 -22.09
N GLN A 235 -26.86 -10.17 -21.02
CA GLN A 235 -26.04 -8.98 -21.08
C GLN A 235 -24.61 -9.50 -21.12
N GLU A 236 -23.96 -9.23 -22.26
CA GLU A 236 -22.56 -9.55 -22.48
C GLU A 236 -21.75 -9.16 -21.24
N GLU A 237 -20.99 -10.12 -20.71
CA GLU A 237 -19.84 -9.83 -19.86
C GLU A 237 -18.94 -8.89 -20.69
N GLU A 238 -19.10 -7.57 -20.51
CA GLU A 238 -18.01 -6.66 -20.79
C GLU A 238 -16.88 -7.09 -19.87
N LYS A 239 -15.98 -7.92 -20.40
CA LYS A 239 -14.68 -8.17 -19.81
C LYS A 239 -14.13 -6.81 -19.41
N ASP A 240 -13.80 -6.66 -18.13
CA ASP A 240 -13.19 -5.44 -17.62
C ASP A 240 -11.94 -5.19 -18.48
N ILE A 241 -11.94 -4.12 -19.28
CA ILE A 241 -10.91 -3.81 -20.29
C ILE A 241 -9.49 -3.81 -19.71
N LEU A 242 -9.37 -3.47 -18.43
CA LEU A 242 -8.10 -3.54 -17.68
C LEU A 242 -7.72 -4.98 -17.35
N GLU A 243 -8.69 -5.85 -17.08
CA GLU A 243 -8.50 -7.26 -16.76
C GLU A 243 -7.95 -8.03 -17.97
N GLU A 244 -8.35 -7.64 -19.19
CA GLU A 244 -7.73 -8.10 -20.44
C GLU A 244 -6.30 -7.57 -20.61
N TYR A 245 -6.06 -6.27 -20.38
CA TYR A 245 -4.71 -5.68 -20.50
C TYR A 245 -3.70 -6.28 -19.51
N PHE A 246 -4.11 -6.47 -18.25
CA PHE A 246 -3.26 -7.03 -17.20
C PHE A 246 -3.27 -8.55 -17.16
N GLN A 247 -3.96 -9.22 -18.08
CA GLN A 247 -4.03 -10.68 -18.13
C GLN A 247 -2.63 -11.30 -18.26
N GLY A 248 -2.23 -12.10 -17.26
CA GLY A 248 -0.91 -12.73 -17.24
C GLY A 248 0.21 -11.86 -16.63
N THR A 249 -0.11 -10.68 -16.11
CA THR A 249 0.79 -9.87 -15.28
C THR A 249 0.55 -10.14 -13.78
N ASP A 250 1.58 -10.04 -12.94
CA ASP A 250 1.48 -10.15 -11.47
C ASP A 250 1.13 -8.79 -10.82
N ILE A 251 0.43 -7.92 -11.56
CA ILE A 251 0.17 -6.54 -11.15
C ILE A 251 -1.26 -6.46 -10.61
N ASP A 252 -1.35 -6.17 -9.32
CA ASP A 252 -2.60 -5.80 -8.66
C ASP A 252 -3.06 -4.39 -9.08
N TYR A 253 -3.54 -4.26 -10.32
CA TYR A 253 -4.06 -3.00 -10.85
C TYR A 253 -5.33 -2.57 -10.10
N LYS A 254 -6.12 -3.54 -9.59
CA LYS A 254 -7.32 -3.28 -8.79
C LYS A 254 -7.00 -2.58 -7.48
N GLY A 255 -5.93 -2.99 -6.80
CA GLY A 255 -5.43 -2.31 -5.60
C GLY A 255 -4.74 -0.98 -5.91
N ILE A 256 -4.01 -0.88 -7.02
CA ILE A 256 -3.28 0.37 -7.36
C ILE A 256 -4.22 1.48 -7.82
N PHE A 257 -5.26 1.16 -8.59
CA PHE A 257 -6.23 2.12 -9.11
C PHE A 257 -7.56 2.10 -8.38
N ALA A 258 -7.69 1.49 -7.20
CA ALA A 258 -8.97 1.27 -6.50
C ALA A 258 -9.90 2.49 -6.48
N GLU A 259 -9.35 3.69 -6.28
CA GLU A 259 -10.08 4.96 -6.22
C GLU A 259 -10.56 5.47 -7.61
N PHE A 260 -9.97 4.98 -8.70
CA PHE A 260 -10.15 5.41 -10.08
C PHE A 260 -10.90 4.41 -10.98
N LEU A 261 -11.23 3.22 -10.46
CA LEU A 261 -11.93 2.16 -11.21
C LEU A 261 -13.46 2.33 -11.25
N ASN A 262 -13.98 3.41 -10.67
CA ASN A 262 -15.42 3.66 -10.59
C ASN A 262 -16.02 4.21 -11.90
N SER A 263 -15.19 4.73 -12.81
CA SER A 263 -15.61 5.28 -14.11
C SER A 263 -15.02 4.46 -15.26
N ILE A 264 -15.87 4.11 -16.23
CA ILE A 264 -15.46 3.38 -17.44
C ILE A 264 -14.47 4.24 -18.25
N GLU A 265 -14.69 5.55 -18.30
CA GLU A 265 -13.83 6.52 -18.97
C GLU A 265 -12.40 6.49 -18.40
N THR A 266 -12.25 6.52 -17.07
CA THR A 266 -10.93 6.44 -16.43
C THR A 266 -10.24 5.10 -16.67
N LYS A 267 -10.99 3.98 -16.66
CA LYS A 267 -10.45 2.66 -17.01
C LYS A 267 -9.92 2.62 -18.44
N GLN A 268 -10.65 3.20 -19.38
CA GLN A 268 -10.27 3.20 -20.78
C GLN A 268 -9.08 4.11 -21.05
N GLN A 269 -8.98 5.22 -20.33
CA GLN A 269 -7.79 6.07 -20.35
C GLN A 269 -6.56 5.33 -19.82
N ILE A 270 -6.67 4.61 -18.70
CA ILE A 270 -5.54 3.82 -18.18
C ILE A 270 -5.05 2.81 -19.23
N VAL A 271 -5.96 2.05 -19.86
CA VAL A 271 -5.60 1.10 -20.92
C VAL A 271 -4.94 1.82 -22.09
N ASN A 272 -5.55 2.89 -22.61
CA ASN A 272 -5.02 3.65 -23.74
C ASN A 272 -3.62 4.19 -23.46
N ILE A 273 -3.36 4.71 -22.25
CA ILE A 273 -2.03 5.21 -21.87
C ILE A 273 -1.02 4.07 -21.85
N LEU A 274 -1.37 2.94 -21.25
CA LEU A 274 -0.47 1.81 -21.14
C LEU A 274 -0.17 1.22 -22.54
N GLU A 275 -1.18 1.11 -23.40
CA GLU A 275 -1.03 0.71 -24.80
C GLU A 275 -0.24 1.74 -25.62
N GLU A 276 -0.47 3.04 -25.43
CA GLU A 276 0.30 4.10 -26.08
C GLU A 276 1.76 4.01 -25.68
N ILE A 277 2.05 3.86 -24.38
CA ILE A 277 3.41 3.72 -23.84
C ILE A 277 4.07 2.41 -24.34
N ASP A 278 3.33 1.30 -24.42
CA ASP A 278 3.85 0.00 -24.88
C ASP A 278 4.08 -0.03 -26.41
N SER A 279 3.19 0.62 -27.16
CA SER A 279 3.26 0.70 -28.62
C SER A 279 4.24 1.76 -29.12
N ASN A 280 4.59 2.77 -28.31
CA ASN A 280 5.28 3.94 -28.85
C ASN A 280 6.78 3.77 -29.11
N LYS A 281 7.14 4.33 -30.25
CA LYS A 281 8.49 4.63 -30.75
C LYS A 281 8.99 6.00 -30.25
N ALA A 282 8.29 6.60 -29.29
CA ALA A 282 8.58 7.93 -28.77
C ALA A 282 9.91 7.94 -28.01
N THR A 283 10.78 8.90 -28.32
CA THR A 283 12.09 9.04 -27.67
C THR A 283 11.96 9.31 -26.17
N TYR A 284 10.86 9.95 -25.74
CA TYR A 284 10.62 10.37 -24.37
C TYR A 284 9.25 9.93 -23.87
N LEU A 285 9.22 9.35 -22.68
CA LEU A 285 8.01 8.84 -22.01
C LEU A 285 7.35 9.88 -21.09
N ASN A 286 7.63 11.17 -21.30
CA ASN A 286 7.09 12.21 -20.43
C ASN A 286 5.56 12.29 -20.59
N LEU A 287 4.90 12.62 -19.49
CA LEU A 287 3.44 12.60 -19.39
C LEU A 287 2.91 13.99 -19.07
N ILE A 288 1.76 14.31 -19.63
CA ILE A 288 0.92 15.42 -19.20
C ILE A 288 -0.30 14.81 -18.55
N VAL A 289 -0.62 15.21 -17.32
CA VAL A 289 -1.84 14.79 -16.65
C VAL A 289 -2.63 16.05 -16.34
N SER A 290 -3.82 16.15 -16.93
CA SER A 290 -4.74 17.28 -16.77
C SER A 290 -6.04 16.81 -16.12
N SER A 291 -6.77 17.71 -15.47
CA SER A 291 -8.14 17.45 -15.01
C SER A 291 -9.01 18.70 -15.08
N ASP A 292 -10.32 18.46 -15.24
CA ASP A 292 -11.38 19.47 -15.14
C ASP A 292 -11.85 19.67 -13.69
N LYS A 293 -11.34 18.87 -12.74
CA LYS A 293 -11.68 18.87 -11.31
C LYS A 293 -10.43 19.07 -10.43
N SER A 294 -10.61 18.99 -9.11
CA SER A 294 -9.58 19.21 -8.08
C SER A 294 -8.24 18.52 -8.37
N LEU A 295 -7.14 19.28 -8.28
CA LEU A 295 -5.75 18.82 -8.43
C LEU A 295 -5.33 17.68 -7.47
N THR A 296 -6.08 17.45 -6.39
CA THR A 296 -5.75 16.38 -5.43
C THR A 296 -5.87 14.98 -6.03
N ASP A 297 -6.85 14.79 -6.91
CA ASP A 297 -7.19 13.48 -7.45
C ASP A 297 -6.26 13.11 -8.62
N THR A 298 -5.66 14.12 -9.26
CA THR A 298 -4.70 13.93 -10.34
C THR A 298 -3.33 13.51 -9.83
N VAL A 299 -2.93 13.96 -8.64
CA VAL A 299 -1.67 13.58 -8.01
C VAL A 299 -1.69 12.12 -7.57
N SER A 300 -2.77 11.67 -6.93
CA SER A 300 -2.93 10.27 -6.52
C SER A 300 -3.00 9.35 -7.75
N PHE A 301 -3.73 9.75 -8.80
CA PHE A 301 -3.76 9.01 -10.06
C PHE A 301 -2.38 8.91 -10.70
N THR A 302 -1.64 10.01 -10.77
CA THR A 302 -0.29 10.05 -11.38
C THR A 302 0.67 9.13 -10.63
N LYS A 303 0.63 9.13 -9.30
CA LYS A 303 1.45 8.22 -8.49
C LYS A 303 1.07 6.75 -8.73
N ALA A 304 -0.21 6.44 -8.82
CA ALA A 304 -0.70 5.10 -9.16
C ALA A 304 -0.20 4.66 -10.55
N LEU A 305 -0.32 5.52 -11.55
CA LEU A 305 0.16 5.26 -12.91
C LEU A 305 1.67 5.02 -12.96
N LEU A 306 2.49 5.88 -12.34
CA LEU A 306 3.95 5.71 -12.29
C LEU A 306 4.35 4.40 -11.59
N LYS A 307 3.62 3.99 -10.54
CA LYS A 307 3.84 2.72 -9.86
C LYS A 307 3.55 1.52 -10.77
N VAL A 308 2.50 1.58 -11.58
CA VAL A 308 2.20 0.54 -12.60
C VAL A 308 3.28 0.51 -13.68
N LEU A 309 3.67 1.66 -14.22
CA LEU A 309 4.73 1.75 -15.24
C LEU A 309 6.06 1.15 -14.75
N TYR A 310 6.41 1.37 -13.48
CA TYR A 310 7.59 0.78 -12.88
C TYR A 310 7.46 -0.75 -12.72
N ARG A 311 6.30 -1.25 -12.26
CA ARG A 311 6.04 -2.69 -12.11
C ARG A 311 6.00 -3.43 -13.44
N LEU A 312 5.49 -2.80 -14.50
CA LEU A 312 5.55 -3.27 -15.88
C LEU A 312 6.96 -3.19 -16.48
N LYS A 313 7.94 -2.62 -15.76
CA LYS A 313 9.32 -2.38 -16.21
C LYS A 313 9.42 -1.45 -17.43
N MET A 314 8.40 -0.63 -17.66
CA MET A 314 8.37 0.36 -18.73
C MET A 314 9.23 1.59 -18.38
N ILE A 315 9.32 1.92 -17.09
CA ILE A 315 10.25 2.92 -16.55
C ILE A 315 11.26 2.28 -15.60
N LYS A 316 12.45 2.88 -15.49
CA LYS A 316 13.53 2.40 -14.61
C LYS A 316 13.57 3.11 -13.25
N CYS A 317 12.86 4.22 -13.13
CA CYS A 317 12.83 5.06 -11.94
C CYS A 317 11.66 4.65 -11.03
N GLU A 318 11.99 4.06 -9.88
CA GLU A 318 11.01 3.78 -8.81
C GLU A 318 10.72 5.03 -7.98
N LYS A 319 11.75 5.86 -7.79
CA LYS A 319 11.68 7.06 -6.98
C LYS A 319 10.78 8.09 -7.65
N VAL A 320 9.79 8.58 -6.92
CA VAL A 320 8.92 9.68 -7.36
C VAL A 320 9.25 10.92 -6.52
N GLY A 321 9.56 12.01 -7.19
CA GLY A 321 9.77 13.33 -6.60
C GLY A 321 8.62 14.25 -7.03
N MET A 322 8.20 15.13 -6.14
CA MET A 322 7.10 16.05 -6.39
C MET A 322 7.53 17.45 -5.98
N ILE A 323 7.19 18.44 -6.81
CA ILE A 323 7.56 19.83 -6.61
C ILE A 323 6.51 20.74 -7.23
N ASP A 324 6.18 21.84 -6.54
CA ASP A 324 5.36 22.88 -7.13
C ASP A 324 6.18 23.71 -8.12
N ALA A 325 5.59 24.13 -9.23
CA ALA A 325 6.26 24.96 -10.23
C ALA A 325 6.87 26.25 -9.64
N LYS A 326 6.22 26.89 -8.65
CA LYS A 326 6.77 28.09 -8.00
C LYS A 326 8.04 27.79 -7.23
N ASP A 327 8.09 26.64 -6.55
CA ASP A 327 9.28 26.20 -5.84
C ASP A 327 10.38 25.82 -6.84
N PHE A 328 10.01 25.16 -7.93
CA PHE A 328 10.92 24.77 -8.99
C PHE A 328 11.62 25.97 -9.63
N ASN A 329 10.90 27.07 -9.89
CA ASN A 329 11.47 28.31 -10.42
C ASN A 329 12.61 28.88 -9.56
N THR A 330 12.61 28.61 -8.25
CA THR A 330 13.64 29.14 -7.32
C THR A 330 14.82 28.21 -7.11
N ILE A 331 14.72 26.95 -7.55
CA ILE A 331 15.68 25.90 -7.25
C ILE A 331 16.77 25.82 -8.32
N ASP A 332 18.03 25.97 -7.91
CA ASP A 332 19.18 25.60 -8.73
C ASP A 332 19.26 24.06 -8.84
N TYR A 333 18.54 23.50 -9.82
CA TYR A 333 18.49 22.06 -10.05
C TYR A 333 19.87 21.48 -10.43
N LYS A 334 20.79 22.29 -10.99
CA LYS A 334 22.16 21.87 -11.33
C LYS A 334 22.94 21.45 -10.08
N ARG A 335 22.69 22.10 -8.93
CA ARG A 335 23.26 21.69 -7.62
C ARG A 335 22.58 20.46 -7.03
N LYS A 336 21.28 20.27 -7.29
CA LYS A 336 20.49 19.12 -6.80
C LYS A 336 20.47 17.92 -7.79
N LYS A 337 21.20 18.00 -8.90
CA LYS A 337 21.26 17.01 -9.98
C LYS A 337 21.54 15.57 -9.50
N LYS A 338 22.34 15.40 -8.44
CA LYS A 338 22.60 14.08 -7.84
C LYS A 338 21.39 13.45 -7.14
N VAL A 339 20.46 14.27 -6.65
CA VAL A 339 19.26 13.85 -5.88
C VAL A 339 18.07 13.56 -6.80
N ILE A 340 17.99 14.28 -7.91
CA ILE A 340 16.95 14.18 -8.95
C ILE A 340 17.28 13.07 -9.97
N LYS A 341 18.51 12.56 -9.94
CA LYS A 341 18.95 11.48 -10.81
C LYS A 341 18.09 10.22 -10.63
N ASN A 342 17.64 9.64 -11.75
CA ASN A 342 16.85 8.42 -11.80
C ASN A 342 15.50 8.50 -11.05
N CYS A 343 14.84 9.65 -11.14
CA CYS A 343 13.58 9.95 -10.46
C CYS A 343 12.47 10.20 -11.50
N SER A 344 11.23 9.81 -11.21
CA SER A 344 10.05 10.36 -11.87
C SER A 344 9.73 11.68 -11.17
N LEU A 345 9.80 12.81 -11.88
CA LEU A 345 9.55 14.14 -11.34
C LEU A 345 8.16 14.61 -11.72
N ILE A 346 7.32 14.82 -10.73
CA ILE A 346 5.99 15.42 -10.88
C ILE A 346 6.12 16.92 -10.59
N ILE A 347 5.70 17.75 -11.54
CA ILE A 347 5.64 19.20 -11.38
C ILE A 347 4.18 19.62 -11.28
N GLU A 348 3.76 20.05 -10.10
CA GLU A 348 2.42 20.56 -9.82
C GLU A 348 2.30 22.02 -10.24
N ASN A 349 1.08 22.42 -10.64
CA ASN A 349 0.79 23.76 -11.15
C ASN A 349 1.75 24.16 -12.29
N ALA A 350 2.01 23.23 -13.21
CA ALA A 350 3.02 23.34 -14.26
C ALA A 350 2.91 24.62 -15.10
N SER A 351 1.72 25.20 -15.23
CA SER A 351 1.50 26.47 -15.94
C SER A 351 2.21 27.68 -15.31
N LEU A 352 2.62 27.56 -14.05
CA LEU A 352 3.34 28.61 -13.31
C LEU A 352 4.87 28.52 -13.49
N MET A 353 5.36 27.59 -14.30
CA MET A 353 6.79 27.53 -14.62
C MET A 353 7.21 28.76 -15.44
N GLU A 354 8.31 29.37 -15.03
CA GLU A 354 8.96 30.44 -15.78
C GLU A 354 9.78 29.88 -16.95
N GLU A 355 10.12 30.73 -17.93
CA GLU A 355 10.90 30.32 -19.13
C GLU A 355 12.19 29.58 -18.76
N GLN A 356 12.92 30.10 -17.76
CA GLN A 356 14.14 29.45 -17.27
C GLN A 356 13.87 28.06 -16.67
N ALA A 357 12.75 27.87 -15.96
CA ALA A 357 12.38 26.57 -15.41
C ALA A 357 12.02 25.56 -16.50
N VAL A 358 11.41 26.02 -17.61
CA VAL A 358 11.12 25.17 -18.76
C VAL A 358 12.42 24.69 -19.43
N ASP A 359 13.39 25.59 -19.62
CA ASP A 359 14.72 25.24 -20.13
C ASP A 359 15.43 24.23 -19.20
N ASP A 360 15.29 24.40 -17.89
CA ASP A 360 15.87 23.52 -16.88
C ASP A 360 15.25 22.11 -16.94
N VAL A 361 13.94 22.00 -17.17
CA VAL A 361 13.22 20.74 -17.41
C VAL A 361 13.69 20.07 -18.71
N GLU A 362 13.88 20.85 -19.77
CA GLU A 362 14.42 20.35 -21.04
C GLU A 362 15.84 19.77 -20.85
N GLU A 363 16.74 20.50 -20.18
CA GLU A 363 18.08 20.00 -19.86
C GLU A 363 18.03 18.69 -19.05
N LEU A 364 17.06 18.54 -18.14
CA LEU A 364 16.87 17.31 -17.37
C LEU A 364 16.46 16.14 -18.27
N ILE A 365 15.51 16.36 -19.18
CA ILE A 365 15.00 15.33 -20.12
C ILE A 365 16.10 14.90 -21.10
N LEU A 366 16.95 15.83 -21.54
CA LEU A 366 18.01 15.57 -22.53
C LEU A 366 19.25 14.87 -21.96
N ASP A 367 19.44 14.83 -20.63
CA ASP A 367 20.63 14.22 -20.02
C ASP A 367 20.60 12.68 -20.12
N LYS A 368 21.38 12.16 -21.08
CA LYS A 368 21.54 10.73 -21.34
C LYS A 368 22.15 9.92 -20.19
N ASN A 369 22.71 10.57 -19.17
CA ASN A 369 23.33 9.90 -18.03
C ASN A 369 22.34 9.59 -16.89
N GLN A 370 21.08 9.94 -17.06
CA GLN A 370 20.01 9.68 -16.10
C GLN A 370 18.77 9.11 -16.80
N THR A 371 17.92 8.44 -16.04
CA THR A 371 16.60 8.04 -16.49
C THR A 371 15.58 8.83 -15.69
N ILE A 372 15.23 10.01 -16.20
CA ILE A 372 14.20 10.86 -15.61
C ILE A 372 12.94 10.76 -16.45
N LEU A 373 11.78 10.71 -15.80
CA LEU A 373 10.48 10.88 -16.43
C LEU A 373 9.85 12.11 -15.80
N VAL A 374 9.42 13.06 -16.63
CA VAL A 374 8.75 14.27 -16.13
C VAL A 374 7.24 14.13 -16.35
N VAL A 375 6.47 14.45 -15.32
CA VAL A 375 5.00 14.57 -15.39
C VAL A 375 4.61 16.00 -15.08
N LEU A 376 3.87 16.63 -15.99
CA LEU A 376 3.28 17.95 -15.76
C LEU A 376 1.83 17.79 -15.29
N LEU A 377 1.51 18.41 -14.15
CA LEU A 377 0.18 18.44 -13.56
C LEU A 377 -0.37 19.87 -13.52
N ASP A 378 -1.51 20.09 -14.17
CA ASP A 378 -2.29 21.31 -14.04
C ASP A 378 -3.72 21.11 -14.58
N GLU A 379 -4.57 22.12 -14.47
CA GLU A 379 -5.85 22.18 -15.18
C GLU A 379 -5.64 22.18 -16.71
N GLU A 380 -6.58 21.62 -17.46
CA GLU A 380 -6.44 21.45 -18.91
C GLU A 380 -6.19 22.78 -19.64
N GLU A 381 -7.01 23.79 -19.34
CA GLU A 381 -6.90 25.13 -19.94
C GLU A 381 -5.51 25.73 -19.68
N LYS A 382 -4.98 25.57 -18.47
CA LYS A 382 -3.69 26.11 -18.04
C LYS A 382 -2.51 25.39 -18.69
N ILE A 383 -2.59 24.08 -18.85
CA ILE A 383 -1.60 23.32 -19.64
C ILE A 383 -1.58 23.79 -21.09
N ASN A 384 -2.76 23.99 -21.70
CA ASN A 384 -2.83 24.45 -23.08
C ASN A 384 -2.17 25.83 -23.22
N GLU A 385 -2.44 26.77 -22.31
CA GLU A 385 -1.75 28.07 -22.27
C GLU A 385 -0.23 27.95 -22.11
N LEU A 386 0.26 27.03 -21.27
CA LEU A 386 1.69 26.80 -21.09
C LEU A 386 2.34 26.37 -22.40
N PHE A 387 1.73 25.42 -23.11
CA PHE A 387 2.26 24.89 -24.37
C PHE A 387 2.15 25.88 -25.53
N GLU A 388 1.16 26.78 -25.51
CA GLU A 388 1.12 27.92 -26.44
C GLU A 388 2.24 28.93 -26.18
N LYS A 389 2.52 29.23 -24.90
CA LYS A 389 3.62 30.13 -24.49
C LYS A 389 4.99 29.49 -24.72
N GLN A 390 5.11 28.17 -24.57
CA GLN A 390 6.35 27.40 -24.65
C GLN A 390 6.21 26.17 -25.59
N PRO A 391 6.13 26.38 -26.92
CA PRO A 391 5.86 25.31 -27.88
C PRO A 391 6.92 24.21 -27.96
N GLN A 392 8.13 24.45 -27.44
CA GLN A 392 9.20 23.45 -27.39
C GLN A 392 8.83 22.22 -26.54
N LEU A 393 7.91 22.36 -25.58
CA LEU A 393 7.42 21.24 -24.77
C LEU A 393 6.76 20.14 -25.62
N PHE A 394 6.16 20.48 -26.77
CA PHE A 394 5.60 19.48 -27.69
C PHE A 394 6.63 18.49 -28.25
N LEU A 395 7.94 18.81 -28.19
CA LEU A 395 9.00 17.90 -28.61
C LEU A 395 9.31 16.80 -27.58
N TYR A 396 8.87 17.00 -26.34
CA TYR A 396 9.25 16.15 -25.20
C TYR A 396 8.05 15.46 -24.55
N PHE A 397 6.86 16.06 -24.65
CA PHE A 397 5.63 15.59 -24.03
C PHE A 397 4.61 15.22 -25.11
N HIS A 398 4.45 13.92 -25.35
CA HIS A 398 3.55 13.39 -26.39
C HIS A 398 2.36 12.62 -25.81
N ASN A 399 2.45 12.18 -24.55
CA ASN A 399 1.42 11.38 -23.90
C ASN A 399 0.62 12.28 -22.96
N ARG A 400 -0.70 12.36 -23.15
CA ARG A 400 -1.58 13.21 -22.36
C ARG A 400 -2.72 12.39 -21.74
N VAL A 401 -2.99 12.67 -20.47
CA VAL A 401 -4.05 12.06 -19.67
C VAL A 401 -5.00 13.15 -19.21
N MET A 402 -6.29 12.86 -19.22
CA MET A 402 -7.37 13.81 -18.93
C MET A 402 -8.31 13.19 -17.91
N LEU A 403 -8.27 13.61 -16.65
CA LEU A 403 -9.03 13.00 -15.55
C LEU A 403 -10.31 13.74 -15.20
#